data_AF-A0A357KQ98-F1
#
_entry.id   AF-A0A357KQ98-F1
#
_cell.length_a   1.000
_cell.length_b   1.000
_cell.length_c   1.000
_cell.angle_alpha   90.00
_cell.angle_beta   90.00
_cell.angle_gamma   90.00
#
_symmetry.space_group_name_H-M   'P 1'
#
loop_
_entity.id
_entity.type
_entity.pdbx_description
1 polymer ?
#
loop_
_entity_poly.entity_id
_entity_poly.type
_entity_poly.pdbx_seq_one_letter_code
_entity_poly.pdbx_strand_id
1 'polypeptide(L)' 'MRTNIVLDDALVAEAMQLSVVKTKKELIHNALKALIILEKQQIKARQEFLDTYVKNPVELDTFQPMSRDEVNER' A
#
# COMPACT_ATOMS: atom_id res chain seq x y z
N MET A 1 2.55 12.01 23.77
CA MET A 1 1.20 11.69 24.27
C MET A 1 1.29 10.45 25.16
N ARG A 2 0.60 10.41 26.30
CA ARG A 2 0.49 9.20 27.13
C ARG A 2 -0.77 8.46 26.68
N THR A 3 -0.61 7.22 26.24
CA THR A 3 -1.71 6.38 25.75
C THR A 3 -1.68 5.07 26.50
N ASN A 4 -2.84 4.61 26.97
CA ASN A 4 -2.98 3.29 27.58
C ASN A 4 -3.57 2.34 26.55
N ILE A 5 -2.82 1.31 26.16
CA ILE A 5 -3.22 0.32 25.16
C ILE A 5 -2.87 -1.07 25.68
N VAL A 6 -3.73 -2.05 25.39
CA VAL A 6 -3.47 -3.46 25.68
C VAL A 6 -2.73 -4.05 24.47
N LEU A 7 -1.61 -4.72 24.73
CA LEU A 7 -0.80 -5.39 23.72
C LEU A 7 -0.58 -6.84 24.15
N ASP A 8 -0.41 -7.71 23.17
CA ASP A 8 0.00 -9.09 23.41
C ASP A 8 1.46 -9.11 23.87
N ASP A 9 1.71 -9.66 25.06
CA ASP A 9 3.03 -9.75 25.65
C ASP A 9 3.96 -10.69 24.87
N ALA A 10 3.43 -11.74 24.22
CA ALA A 10 4.24 -12.64 23.40
C ALA A 10 4.76 -11.91 22.16
N LEU A 11 3.88 -11.19 21.47
CA LEU A 11 4.24 -10.37 20.31
C LEU A 11 5.26 -9.29 20.68
N VAL A 12 5.06 -8.61 21.82
CA VAL A 12 5.99 -7.58 22.29
C VAL A 12 7.33 -8.21 22.65
N ALA A 13 7.36 -9.38 23.29
CA ALA A 13 8.61 -10.06 23.64
C ALA A 13 9.40 -10.45 22.38
N GLU A 14 8.74 -11.05 21.39
CA GLU A 14 9.37 -11.41 20.11
C GLU A 14 9.90 -10.16 19.39
N ALA A 15 9.08 -9.12 19.27
CA ALA A 15 9.48 -7.88 18.62
C ALA A 15 10.63 -7.18 19.37
N MET A 16 10.65 -7.22 20.71
CA MET A 16 11.77 -6.74 21.51
C MET A 16 13.05 -7.54 21.24
N GLN A 17 12.97 -8.88 21.14
CA GLN A 17 14.12 -9.75 20.85
C GLN A 17 14.72 -9.52 19.45
N LEU A 18 13.86 -9.30 18.46
CA LEU A 18 14.26 -9.03 17.07
C LEU A 18 14.76 -7.59 16.87
N SER A 19 14.37 -6.69 17.75
CA SER A 19 14.78 -5.28 17.70
C SER A 19 15.98 -4.99 18.60
N VAL A 20 16.70 -3.90 18.32
CA VAL A 20 17.80 -3.41 19.18
C VAL A 20 17.29 -2.38 20.21
N VAL A 21 15.98 -2.28 20.43
CA VAL A 21 15.41 -1.24 21.31
C VAL A 21 15.33 -1.68 22.77
N LYS A 22 15.45 -0.71 23.68
CA LYS A 22 15.51 -1.00 25.13
C LYS A 22 14.16 -0.89 25.81
N THR A 23 13.18 -0.23 25.17
CA THR A 23 11.89 0.07 25.79
C THR A 23 10.72 -0.26 24.88
N LYS A 24 9.61 -0.71 25.48
CA LYS A 24 8.33 -0.92 24.77
C LYS A 24 7.86 0.36 24.05
N LYS A 25 8.14 1.55 24.61
CA LYS A 25 7.82 2.84 23.99
C LYS A 25 8.57 3.05 22.67
N GLU A 26 9.88 2.81 22.66
CA GLU A 26 10.70 2.93 21.44
C GLU A 26 10.29 1.90 20.40
N LEU A 27 9.98 0.67 20.83
CA LEU A 27 9.48 -0.39 19.96
C LEU A 27 8.23 0.08 19.21
N ILE A 28 7.22 0.55 19.94
CA ILE A 28 5.95 1.02 19.37
C ILE A 28 6.18 2.21 18.43
N HIS A 29 7.03 3.16 18.81
CA HIS A 29 7.33 4.32 17.98
C HIS A 29 8.01 3.92 16.67
N ASN A 30 8.96 2.99 16.71
CA ASN A 30 9.65 2.49 15.54
C ASN A 30 8.73 1.65 14.65
N ALA A 31 7.87 0.82 15.23
CA ALA A 31 6.86 0.05 14.51
C ALA A 31 5.90 0.97 13.73
N LEU A 32 5.42 2.06 14.36
CA LEU A 32 4.57 3.04 13.69
C LEU A 32 5.28 3.75 12.53
N LYS A 33 6.57 4.09 12.69
CA LYS A 33 7.36 4.65 11.59
C LYS A 33 7.49 3.68 10.43
N ALA A 34 7.80 2.41 10.73
CA ALA A 34 7.93 1.36 9.72
C ALA A 34 6.61 1.17 8.94
N LEU A 35 5.48 1.14 9.65
CA LEU A 35 4.14 1.07 9.03
C LEU A 35 3.90 2.25 8.09
N ILE A 36 4.16 3.48 8.52
CA ILE A 36 3.98 4.67 7.68
C ILE A 36 4.84 4.59 6.40
N ILE A 37 6.08 4.12 6.50
CA ILE A 37 6.97 3.97 5.34
C ILE A 37 6.41 2.93 4.38
N LEU A 38 5.99 1.77 4.88
CA LEU A 38 5.42 0.68 4.09
C LEU A 38 4.16 1.14 3.33
N GLU A 39 3.23 1.77 4.04
CA GLU A 39 1.98 2.30 3.45
C GLU A 39 2.27 3.35 2.37
N LYS A 40 3.21 4.26 2.61
CA LYS A 40 3.61 5.27 1.61
C LYS A 40 4.20 4.62 0.35
N GLN A 41 5.00 3.57 0.50
CA GLN A 41 5.56 2.84 -0.64
C GLN A 41 4.45 2.14 -1.44
N GLN A 42 3.50 1.51 -0.77
CA GLN A 42 2.38 0.85 -1.43
C GLN A 42 1.48 1.84 -2.18
N ILE A 43 1.18 2.99 -1.57
CA ILE A 43 0.38 4.05 -2.21
C ILE A 43 1.10 4.60 -3.44
N LYS A 44 2.41 4.84 -3.36
CA LYS A 44 3.20 5.31 -4.52
C LYS A 44 3.17 4.31 -5.66
N ALA A 45 3.44 3.03 -5.40
CA ALA A 45 3.39 1.99 -6.41
C ALA A 45 2.01 1.92 -7.08
N ARG A 46 0.93 2.08 -6.30
CA ARG A 46 -0.44 2.16 -6.82
C ARG A 46 -0.67 3.40 -7.69
N GLN A 47 -0.19 4.57 -7.27
CA GLN A 47 -0.31 5.81 -8.04
C GLN A 47 0.47 5.75 -9.35
N GLU A 48 1.70 5.25 -9.33
CA GLU A 48 2.53 5.05 -10.52
C GLU A 48 1.87 4.10 -11.52
N PHE A 49 1.26 3.01 -11.03
CA PHE A 49 0.47 2.11 -11.88
C PHE A 49 -0.71 2.86 -12.54
N LEU A 50 -1.53 3.56 -11.75
CA LEU A 50 -2.69 4.28 -12.29
C LEU A 50 -2.28 5.35 -13.30
N ASP A 51 -1.22 6.11 -13.01
CA ASP A 51 -0.71 7.13 -13.91
C ASP A 51 -0.19 6.54 -15.23
N THR A 52 0.46 5.37 -15.16
CA THR A 52 1.02 4.71 -16.34
C THR A 52 -0.06 4.13 -17.24
N TYR A 53 -1.07 3.47 -16.67
CA TYR A 53 -2.02 2.65 -17.44
C TYR A 53 -3.38 3.33 -17.69
N VAL A 54 -3.80 4.23 -16.81
CA VAL A 54 -5.11 4.88 -16.93
C VAL A 54 -4.99 6.24 -17.61
N LYS A 55 -3.93 7.01 -17.32
CA LYS A 55 -3.76 8.35 -17.92
C LYS A 55 -3.11 8.32 -19.29
N ASN A 56 -2.30 7.31 -19.58
CA ASN A 56 -1.70 7.09 -20.91
C ASN A 56 -2.27 5.80 -21.51
N PRO A 57 -3.51 5.82 -22.02
CA PRO A 57 -4.06 4.65 -22.71
C PRO A 57 -3.15 4.30 -23.90
N VAL A 58 -2.88 3.00 -24.08
CA VAL A 58 -2.16 2.52 -25.26
C VAL A 58 -3.07 2.74 -26.46
N GLU A 59 -2.75 3.74 -27.28
CA GLU A 59 -3.39 3.93 -28.57
C GLU A 59 -2.88 2.84 -29.50
N LEU A 60 -3.78 1.91 -29.86
CA LEU A 60 -3.49 0.90 -30.87
C LEU A 60 -3.89 1.48 -32.22
N ASP A 61 -2.91 1.71 -33.10
CA ASP A 61 -3.12 2.29 -34.46
C ASP A 61 -4.18 1.55 -35.30
N THR A 62 -4.50 0.31 -34.94
CA THR A 62 -5.43 -0.56 -35.69
C THR A 62 -6.72 -0.89 -34.93
N PHE A 63 -6.89 -0.43 -33.69
CA PHE A 63 -8.10 -0.73 -32.93
C PHE A 63 -9.17 0.33 -33.22
N GLN A 64 -10.10 -0.02 -34.10
CA GLN A 64 -11.38 0.68 -34.22
C GLN A 64 -12.41 -0.10 -33.40
N PRO A 65 -12.87 0.40 -32.24
CA PRO A 65 -13.92 -0.26 -31.49
C PRO A 65 -15.18 -0.30 -32.36
N MET A 66 -15.78 -1.49 -32.51
CA MET A 66 -17.05 -1.63 -33.20
C MET A 66 -18.10 -0.76 -32.52
N SER A 67 -18.88 -0.04 -33.32
CA SER A 67 -19.98 0.79 -32.84
C SER A 67 -21.04 -0.09 -32.18
N ARG A 68 -21.75 0.45 -31.18
CA ARG A 68 -22.90 -0.24 -30.56
C ARG A 68 -23.95 -0.68 -31.58
N ASP A 69 -24.10 0.10 -32.65
CA ASP A 69 -25.05 -0.20 -33.72
C ASP A 69 -24.52 -1.35 -34.60
N GLU A 70 -23.21 -1.41 -34.87
CA GLU A 70 -22.58 -2.52 -35.62
C GLU A 70 -22.68 -3.86 -34.89
N VAL A 71 -22.69 -3.86 -33.56
CA VAL A 71 -22.84 -5.07 -32.74
C VAL A 71 -24.27 -5.61 -32.79
N ASN A 72 -25.28 -4.74 -32.88
CA ASN A 72 -26.68 -5.11 -32.87
C ASN A 72 -27.21 -5.52 -34.27
N GLU A 73 -26.43 -5.28 -35.32
CA GLU A 73 -26.76 -5.65 -36.71
C GLU A 73 -26.31 -7.08 -37.12
N ARG A 74 -25.74 -7.87 -36.19
CA ARG A 74 -25.39 -9.29 -36.37
C ARG A 74 -26.35 -10.24 -35.67
#